data_AF-A0A7J7M835-F1
#
_entry.id   AF-A0A7J7M835-F1
#
_cell.length_a   1.000
_cell.length_b   1.000
_cell.length_c   1.000
_cell.angle_alpha   90.00
_cell.angle_beta   90.00
_cell.angle_gamma   90.00
#
_symmetry.space_group_name_H-M   'P 1'
#
loop_
_entity.id
_entity.type
_entity.pdbx_description
1 polymer ?
#
loop_
_entity_poly.entity_id
_entity_poly.type
_entity_poly.pdbx_seq_one_letter_code
_entity_poly.pdbx_strand_id
1 'polypeptide(L)'
;MFEKLRLAQDRFEEAEARARQLEKLVASLGEGVSLEAHLLSRKEAALKQRTAALKVATQVHVKSEEVTSLRFKAETARDEATFAMEQLHEAEYEVKSLRSITQRMILTKEEMEEVILKRCWLARYWNLCVQHDIHPEIFGQKYEFWSSLAPFPLEVVLYAGQKAKE
;
A
#
# COMPACT_ATOMS: atom_id res chain seq x y z
N MET A 1 -29.83 106.67 -28.79
CA MET A 1 -29.95 105.63 -27.72
C MET A 1 -30.24 104.24 -28.31
N PHE A 2 -31.07 104.13 -29.36
CA PHE A 2 -31.43 102.87 -30.02
C PHE A 2 -30.29 102.15 -30.79
N GLU A 3 -29.40 102.86 -31.49
CA GLU A 3 -28.35 102.20 -32.30
C GLU A 3 -27.28 101.47 -31.48
N LYS A 4 -26.87 102.04 -30.34
CA LYS A 4 -25.93 101.37 -29.40
C LYS A 4 -26.54 100.10 -28.80
N LEU A 5 -27.86 100.09 -28.62
CA LEU A 5 -28.62 98.94 -28.14
C LEU A 5 -28.68 97.84 -29.21
N ARG A 6 -28.83 98.22 -30.48
CA ARG A 6 -28.84 97.29 -31.61
C ARG A 6 -27.48 96.60 -31.83
N LEU A 7 -26.38 97.36 -31.80
CA LEU A 7 -25.03 96.80 -31.94
C LEU A 7 -24.66 95.86 -30.77
N ALA A 8 -25.09 96.19 -29.55
CA ALA A 8 -24.91 95.32 -28.40
C ALA A 8 -25.72 94.02 -28.53
N GLN A 9 -26.91 94.11 -29.14
CA GLN A 9 -27.76 92.97 -29.43
C GLN A 9 -27.18 92.06 -30.52
N ASP A 10 -26.67 92.62 -31.63
CA ASP A 10 -26.01 91.85 -32.69
C ASP A 10 -24.76 91.11 -32.15
N ARG A 11 -23.97 91.76 -31.28
CA ARG A 11 -22.81 91.13 -30.61
C ARG A 11 -23.21 90.06 -29.60
N PHE A 12 -24.36 90.23 -28.94
CA PHE A 12 -24.90 89.22 -28.04
C PHE A 12 -25.36 87.99 -28.83
N GLU A 13 -26.04 88.17 -29.96
CA GLU A 13 -26.46 87.10 -30.86
C GLU A 13 -25.27 86.33 -31.47
N GLU A 14 -24.20 87.03 -31.89
CA GLU A 14 -22.96 86.36 -32.34
C GLU A 14 -22.28 85.56 -31.23
N ALA A 15 -22.18 86.11 -30.02
CA ALA A 15 -21.62 85.41 -28.88
C ALA A 15 -22.47 84.19 -28.49
N GLU A 16 -23.79 84.32 -28.55
CA GLU A 16 -24.74 83.26 -28.31
C GLU A 16 -24.64 82.14 -29.38
N ALA A 17 -24.50 82.50 -30.66
CA ALA A 17 -24.29 81.53 -31.73
C ALA A 17 -22.98 80.74 -31.57
N ARG A 18 -21.89 81.41 -31.17
CA ARG A 18 -20.61 80.76 -30.86
C ARG A 18 -20.69 79.88 -29.62
N ALA A 19 -21.41 80.31 -28.58
CA ALA A 19 -21.66 79.50 -27.40
C ALA A 19 -22.42 78.21 -27.76
N ARG A 20 -23.48 78.31 -28.58
CA ARG A 20 -24.23 77.15 -29.07
C ARG A 20 -23.38 76.19 -29.93
N GLN A 21 -22.42 76.69 -30.71
CA GLN A 21 -21.48 75.85 -31.47
C GLN A 21 -20.50 75.11 -30.55
N LEU A 22 -19.95 75.80 -29.54
CA LEU A 22 -19.06 75.17 -28.56
C LEU A 22 -19.79 74.12 -27.72
N GLU A 23 -21.04 74.37 -27.32
CA GLU A 23 -21.86 73.37 -26.63
C GLU A 23 -22.04 72.09 -27.45
N LYS A 24 -22.25 72.21 -28.77
CA LYS A 24 -22.34 71.03 -29.66
C LYS A 24 -21.03 70.25 -29.73
N LEU A 25 -19.88 70.94 -29.80
CA LEU A 25 -18.57 70.28 -29.79
C LEU A 25 -18.26 69.63 -28.45
N VAL A 26 -18.64 70.27 -27.33
CA VAL A 26 -18.51 69.71 -25.98
C VAL A 26 -19.39 68.47 -25.83
N ALA A 27 -20.62 68.50 -26.37
CA ALA A 27 -21.51 67.35 -26.37
C ALA A 27 -20.95 66.18 -27.19
N SER A 28 -20.47 66.42 -28.41
CA SER A 28 -19.91 65.36 -29.25
C SER A 28 -18.61 64.77 -28.69
N LEU A 29 -17.75 65.60 -28.07
CA LEU A 29 -16.56 65.11 -27.36
C LEU A 29 -16.97 64.26 -26.13
N GLY A 30 -17.98 64.70 -25.37
CA GLY A 30 -18.50 63.99 -24.20
C GLY A 30 -19.06 62.60 -24.54
N GLU A 31 -19.77 62.47 -25.66
CA GLU A 31 -20.24 61.18 -26.18
C GLU A 31 -19.08 60.24 -26.53
N GLY A 32 -18.02 60.76 -27.17
CA GLY A 32 -16.82 59.99 -27.48
C GLY A 32 -16.09 59.46 -26.23
N VAL A 33 -15.92 60.33 -25.22
CA VAL A 33 -15.31 59.95 -23.93
C VAL A 33 -16.17 58.92 -23.20
N SER A 34 -17.49 59.05 -23.25
CA SER A 34 -18.44 58.08 -22.67
C SER A 34 -18.35 56.71 -23.36
N LEU A 35 -18.30 56.69 -24.70
CA LEU A 35 -18.15 55.45 -25.47
C LEU A 35 -16.83 54.75 -25.17
N GLU A 36 -15.74 55.51 -25.08
CA GLU A 36 -14.41 54.98 -24.76
C GLU A 36 -14.38 54.39 -23.34
N ALA A 37 -14.98 55.07 -22.35
CA ALA A 37 -15.14 54.54 -20.99
C ALA A 37 -15.94 53.21 -20.95
N HIS A 38 -17.01 53.10 -21.75
CA HIS A 38 -17.78 51.86 -21.87
C HIS A 38 -16.96 50.72 -22.51
N LEU A 39 -16.19 51.01 -23.56
CA LEU A 39 -15.30 50.04 -24.20
C LEU A 39 -14.21 49.57 -23.24
N LEU A 40 -13.64 50.48 -22.44
CA LEU A 40 -12.65 50.19 -21.41
C LEU A 40 -13.23 49.29 -20.33
N SER A 41 -14.41 49.62 -19.80
CA SER A 41 -15.13 48.82 -18.80
C SER A 41 -15.42 47.40 -19.31
N ARG A 42 -15.86 47.27 -20.58
CA ARG A 42 -16.09 45.95 -21.20
C ARG A 42 -14.81 45.15 -21.35
N LYS A 43 -13.69 45.78 -21.75
CA LYS A 43 -12.38 45.12 -21.83
C LYS A 43 -11.88 44.67 -20.46
N GLU A 44 -12.06 45.50 -19.44
CA GLU A 44 -11.69 45.18 -18.06
C GLU A 44 -12.51 43.99 -17.53
N ALA A 45 -13.82 43.96 -17.79
CA ALA A 45 -14.68 42.83 -17.44
C ALA A 45 -14.25 41.53 -18.14
N ALA A 46 -13.93 41.59 -19.43
CA ALA A 46 -13.44 40.44 -20.19
C ALA A 46 -12.08 39.93 -19.67
N LEU A 47 -11.18 40.83 -19.27
CA LEU A 47 -9.91 40.49 -18.63
C LEU A 47 -10.10 39.85 -17.25
N LYS A 48 -11.00 40.39 -16.42
CA LYS A 48 -11.37 39.79 -15.12
C LYS A 48 -11.94 38.38 -15.31
N GLN A 49 -12.80 38.17 -16.30
CA GLN A 49 -13.34 36.86 -16.61
C GLN A 49 -12.24 35.88 -17.07
N ARG A 50 -11.34 36.30 -17.98
CA ARG A 50 -10.23 35.45 -18.46
C ARG A 50 -9.25 35.07 -17.37
N THR A 51 -8.91 36.00 -16.48
CA THR A 51 -8.00 35.73 -15.35
C THR A 51 -8.63 34.79 -14.33
N ALA A 52 -9.94 34.91 -14.06
CA ALA A 52 -10.68 33.96 -13.22
C ALA A 52 -10.71 32.56 -13.84
N ALA A 53 -11.01 32.46 -15.14
CA ALA A 53 -11.00 31.18 -15.87
C ALA A 53 -9.62 30.52 -15.88
N LEU A 54 -8.54 31.30 -16.05
CA LEU A 54 -7.17 30.79 -16.03
C LEU A 54 -6.80 30.22 -14.65
N LYS A 55 -7.16 30.91 -13.56
CA LYS A 55 -6.94 30.41 -12.19
C LYS A 55 -7.67 29.09 -11.92
N VAL A 56 -8.89 28.95 -12.43
CA VAL A 56 -9.64 27.69 -12.34
C VAL A 56 -8.96 26.59 -13.14
N ALA A 57 -8.53 26.88 -14.37
CA ALA A 57 -7.85 25.91 -15.22
C ALA A 57 -6.52 25.43 -14.63
N THR A 58 -5.69 26.33 -14.07
CA THR A 58 -4.44 25.94 -13.40
C THR A 58 -4.72 25.12 -12.14
N GLN A 59 -5.72 25.48 -11.33
CA GLN A 59 -6.10 24.69 -10.15
C GLN A 59 -6.57 23.27 -10.54
N VAL A 60 -7.35 23.14 -11.61
CA VAL A 60 -7.81 21.83 -12.11
C VAL A 60 -6.64 21.00 -12.62
N HIS A 61 -5.69 21.61 -13.32
CA HIS A 61 -4.49 20.94 -13.81
C HIS A 61 -3.61 20.40 -12.68
N VAL A 62 -3.31 21.22 -11.66
CA VAL A 62 -2.54 20.79 -10.48
C VAL A 62 -3.24 19.61 -9.77
N LYS A 63 -4.56 19.71 -9.55
CA LYS A 63 -5.33 18.60 -8.96
C LYS A 63 -5.28 17.34 -9.83
N SER A 64 -5.27 17.48 -11.14
CA SER A 64 -5.14 16.34 -12.07
C SER A 64 -3.79 15.63 -11.94
N GLU A 65 -2.69 16.38 -11.81
CA GLU A 65 -1.34 15.82 -11.62
C GLU A 65 -1.19 15.14 -10.24
N GLU A 66 -1.75 15.74 -9.20
CA GLU A 66 -1.81 15.11 -7.87
C GLU A 66 -2.57 13.78 -7.94
N VAL A 67 -3.74 13.75 -8.59
CA VAL A 67 -4.54 12.54 -8.75
C VAL A 67 -3.80 11.45 -9.54
N THR A 68 -3.05 11.79 -10.59
CA THR A 68 -2.27 10.78 -11.34
C THR A 68 -1.12 10.25 -10.49
N SER A 69 -0.42 11.12 -9.75
CA SER A 69 0.66 10.68 -8.84
C SER A 69 0.14 9.76 -7.73
N LEU A 70 -1.03 10.07 -7.16
CA LEU A 70 -1.66 9.25 -6.14
C LEU A 70 -2.12 7.90 -6.69
N ARG A 71 -2.67 7.88 -7.92
CA ARG A 71 -3.04 6.63 -8.60
C ARG A 71 -1.83 5.74 -8.86
N PHE A 72 -0.72 6.30 -9.32
CA PHE A 72 0.50 5.53 -9.53
C PHE A 72 1.00 4.91 -8.21
N LYS A 73 1.08 5.70 -7.14
CA LYS A 73 1.47 5.19 -5.82
C LYS A 73 0.51 4.12 -5.30
N ALA A 74 -0.80 4.30 -5.50
CA ALA A 74 -1.81 3.31 -5.12
C ALA A 74 -1.66 2.00 -5.89
N GLU A 75 -1.32 2.08 -7.18
CA GLU A 75 -1.06 0.91 -8.01
C GLU A 75 0.21 0.17 -7.57
N THR A 76 1.31 0.89 -7.36
CA THR A 76 2.55 0.28 -6.84
C THR A 76 2.32 -0.39 -5.48
N ALA A 77 1.63 0.28 -4.56
CA ALA A 77 1.30 -0.30 -3.26
C ALA A 77 0.39 -1.54 -3.38
N ARG A 78 -0.50 -1.57 -4.38
CA ARG A 78 -1.36 -2.72 -4.67
C ARG A 78 -0.54 -3.90 -5.18
N ASP A 79 0.39 -3.67 -6.10
CA ASP A 79 1.28 -4.69 -6.63
C ASP A 79 2.20 -5.26 -5.54
N GLU A 80 2.78 -4.40 -4.71
CA GLU A 80 3.57 -4.80 -3.54
C GLU A 80 2.74 -5.63 -2.56
N ALA A 81 1.48 -5.24 -2.31
CA ALA A 81 0.58 -6.00 -1.46
C ALA A 81 0.25 -7.38 -2.05
N THR A 82 0.01 -7.47 -3.37
CA THR A 82 -0.22 -8.77 -4.02
C THR A 82 1.01 -9.67 -3.95
N PHE A 83 2.20 -9.13 -4.19
CA PHE A 83 3.45 -9.87 -4.04
C PHE A 83 3.67 -10.36 -2.61
N ALA A 84 3.44 -9.50 -1.60
CA ALA A 84 3.54 -9.87 -0.20
C ALA A 84 2.52 -10.96 0.19
N MET A 85 1.30 -10.92 -0.37
CA MET A 85 0.29 -11.96 -0.16
C MET A 85 0.71 -13.30 -0.76
N GLU A 86 1.29 -13.32 -1.96
CA GLU A 86 1.82 -14.54 -2.58
C GLU A 86 2.95 -15.15 -1.75
N GLN A 87 3.92 -14.34 -1.33
CA GLN A 87 5.01 -14.78 -0.46
C GLN A 87 4.51 -15.32 0.89
N LEU A 88 3.50 -14.68 1.48
CA LEU A 88 2.89 -15.13 2.73
C LEU A 88 2.21 -16.49 2.54
N HIS A 89 1.50 -16.67 1.43
CA HIS A 89 0.83 -17.93 1.13
C HIS A 89 1.82 -19.09 0.93
N GLU A 90 2.92 -18.85 0.22
CA GLU A 90 4.01 -19.81 0.06
C GLU A 90 4.62 -20.19 1.41
N ALA A 91 4.97 -19.20 2.24
CA ALA A 91 5.51 -19.42 3.57
C ALA A 91 4.53 -20.19 4.48
N GLU A 92 3.22 -19.89 4.40
CA GLU A 92 2.18 -20.63 5.13
C GLU A 92 2.12 -22.10 4.71
N TYR A 93 2.25 -22.40 3.41
CA TYR A 93 2.30 -23.77 2.93
C TYR A 93 3.54 -24.51 3.43
N GLU A 94 4.71 -23.88 3.40
CA GLU A 94 5.94 -24.48 3.92
C GLU A 94 5.83 -24.77 5.42
N VAL A 95 5.35 -23.80 6.20
CA VAL A 95 5.13 -23.97 7.65
C VAL A 95 4.14 -25.10 7.92
N LYS A 96 3.05 -25.18 7.15
CA LYS A 96 2.07 -26.26 7.29
C LYS A 96 2.66 -27.64 6.95
N SER A 97 3.48 -27.71 5.91
CA SER A 97 4.19 -28.93 5.51
C SER A 97 5.17 -29.38 6.60
N LEU A 98 6.03 -28.46 7.07
CA LEU A 98 6.99 -28.72 8.14
C LEU A 98 6.29 -29.19 9.41
N ARG A 99 5.20 -28.52 9.82
CA ARG A 99 4.41 -28.91 10.99
C ARG A 99 3.87 -30.34 10.86
N SER A 100 3.37 -30.72 9.69
CA SER A 100 2.88 -32.09 9.44
C SER A 100 4.01 -33.12 9.53
N ILE A 101 5.19 -32.80 9.00
CA ILE A 101 6.37 -33.68 9.11
C ILE A 101 6.79 -33.81 10.57
N THR A 102 6.94 -32.70 11.30
CA THR A 102 7.33 -32.72 12.72
C THR A 102 6.33 -33.49 13.58
N GLN A 103 5.03 -33.33 13.36
CA GLN A 103 4.00 -34.07 14.09
C GLN A 103 4.13 -35.59 13.88
N ARG A 104 4.49 -36.04 12.69
CA ARG A 104 4.74 -37.47 12.39
C ARG A 104 6.06 -38.00 12.96
N MET A 105 6.97 -37.12 13.38
CA MET A 105 8.24 -37.53 14.03
C MET A 105 8.10 -37.68 15.54
N ILE A 106 7.03 -37.15 16.14
CA ILE A 106 6.75 -37.33 17.56
C ILE A 106 6.11 -38.70 17.74
N LEU A 107 6.84 -39.61 18.38
CA LEU A 107 6.33 -40.95 18.69
C LEU A 107 5.16 -40.87 19.66
N THR A 108 4.12 -41.66 19.42
CA THR A 108 3.07 -41.90 20.41
C THR A 108 3.62 -42.67 21.61
N LYS A 109 2.83 -42.76 22.68
CA LYS A 109 3.21 -43.56 23.85
C LYS A 109 3.44 -45.02 23.47
N GLU A 110 2.55 -45.57 22.65
CA GLU A 110 2.62 -46.95 22.17
C GLU A 110 3.86 -47.18 21.30
N GLU A 111 4.14 -46.26 20.37
CA GLU A 111 5.34 -46.33 19.52
C GLU A 111 6.62 -46.22 20.37
N MET A 112 6.62 -45.36 21.39
CA MET A 112 7.74 -45.25 22.33
C MET A 112 7.93 -46.53 23.15
N GLU A 113 6.85 -47.13 23.67
CA GLU A 113 6.88 -48.43 24.34
C GLU A 113 7.44 -49.52 23.42
N GLU A 114 7.05 -49.54 22.14
CA GLU A 114 7.57 -50.47 21.14
C GLU A 114 9.06 -50.26 20.86
N VAL A 115 9.51 -49.00 20.72
CA VAL A 115 10.95 -48.69 20.55
C VAL A 115 11.75 -49.14 21.76
N ILE A 116 11.26 -48.88 22.97
CA ILE A 116 11.90 -49.33 24.22
C ILE A 116 11.98 -50.85 24.24
N LEU A 117 10.89 -51.54 23.94
CA LEU A 117 10.85 -53.00 23.90
C LEU A 117 11.85 -53.57 22.88
N LYS A 118 11.90 -53.03 21.66
CA LYS A 118 12.85 -53.46 20.61
C LYS A 118 14.30 -53.29 21.07
N ARG A 119 14.64 -52.16 21.69
CA ARG A 119 15.99 -51.90 22.24
C ARG A 119 16.33 -52.87 23.37
N CYS A 120 15.43 -53.05 24.33
CA CYS A 120 15.57 -54.01 25.43
C CYS A 120 15.71 -55.45 24.95
N TRP A 121 14.95 -55.84 23.94
CA TRP A 121 15.06 -57.15 23.31
C TRP A 121 16.42 -57.34 22.64
N LEU A 122 16.90 -56.36 21.87
CA LEU A 122 18.22 -56.41 21.23
C LEU A 122 19.35 -56.48 22.26
N ALA A 123 19.30 -55.65 23.31
CA ALA A 123 20.28 -55.70 24.40
C ALA A 123 20.30 -57.08 25.07
N ARG A 124 19.12 -57.67 25.34
CA ARG A 124 19.01 -59.01 25.91
C ARG A 124 19.49 -60.11 24.96
N TYR A 125 19.19 -60.00 23.67
CA TYR A 125 19.65 -60.93 22.64
C TYR A 125 21.18 -60.95 22.58
N TRP A 126 21.82 -59.78 22.46
CA TRP A 126 23.28 -59.70 22.41
C TRP A 126 23.94 -60.13 23.72
N ASN A 127 23.30 -59.90 24.87
CA ASN A 127 23.78 -60.45 26.15
C ASN A 127 23.80 -61.99 26.14
N LEU A 128 22.78 -62.63 25.57
CA LEU A 128 22.78 -64.09 25.41
C LEU A 128 23.88 -64.55 24.44
N CYS A 129 24.12 -63.79 23.37
CA CYS A 129 25.25 -64.07 22.47
C CYS A 129 26.60 -63.99 23.20
N VAL A 130 26.80 -63.01 24.09
CA VAL A 130 28.00 -62.91 24.95
C VAL A 130 28.12 -64.16 25.83
N GLN A 131 27.03 -64.56 26.49
CA GLN A 131 27.02 -65.70 27.42
C GLN A 131 27.30 -67.05 26.75
N HIS A 132 26.90 -67.18 25.49
CA HIS A 132 27.05 -68.41 24.71
C HIS A 132 28.17 -68.35 23.65
N ASP A 133 28.98 -67.30 23.66
CA ASP A 133 30.09 -67.08 22.71
C ASP A 133 29.63 -67.15 21.23
N ILE A 134 28.43 -66.62 20.95
CA ILE A 134 27.85 -66.59 19.61
C ILE A 134 28.26 -65.28 18.94
N HIS A 135 28.96 -65.36 17.81
CA HIS A 135 29.53 -64.21 17.09
C HIS A 135 30.53 -63.37 17.92
N PRO A 136 31.65 -63.98 18.38
CA PRO A 136 32.69 -63.31 19.18
C PRO A 136 33.31 -62.07 18.55
N GLU A 137 33.31 -62.02 17.23
CA GLU A 137 33.77 -60.88 16.46
C GLU A 137 32.97 -59.60 16.72
N ILE A 138 31.70 -59.69 17.15
CA ILE A 138 30.80 -58.52 17.26
C ILE A 138 29.95 -58.45 18.53
N PHE A 139 29.77 -59.54 19.30
CA PHE A 139 28.79 -59.54 20.40
C PHE A 139 29.08 -58.45 21.45
N GLY A 140 30.35 -58.14 21.72
CA GLY A 140 30.73 -57.23 22.80
C GLY A 140 30.31 -55.81 22.48
N GLN A 141 30.69 -55.34 21.30
CA GLN A 141 30.36 -54.01 20.79
C GLN A 141 28.84 -53.84 20.62
N LYS A 142 28.16 -54.87 20.11
CA LYS A 142 26.70 -54.83 19.92
C LYS A 142 25.95 -54.81 21.25
N TYR A 143 26.35 -55.64 22.20
CA TYR A 143 25.77 -55.65 23.54
C TYR A 143 25.95 -54.30 24.23
N GLU A 144 27.17 -53.77 24.26
CA GLU A 144 27.48 -52.47 24.86
C GLU A 144 26.61 -51.35 24.24
N PHE A 145 26.57 -51.27 22.91
CA PHE A 145 25.76 -50.28 22.21
C PHE A 145 24.27 -50.37 22.57
N TRP A 146 23.65 -51.55 22.45
CA TRP A 146 22.22 -51.68 22.69
C TRP A 146 21.86 -51.57 24.18
N SER A 147 22.73 -52.03 25.08
CA SER A 147 22.54 -51.87 26.52
C SER A 147 22.55 -50.40 26.96
N SER A 148 23.38 -49.56 26.31
CA SER A 148 23.40 -48.11 26.58
C SER A 148 22.08 -47.39 26.25
N LEU A 149 21.24 -47.99 25.40
CA LEU A 149 19.98 -47.44 24.91
C LEU A 149 18.75 -48.11 25.54
N ALA A 150 18.94 -49.13 26.38
CA ALA A 150 17.89 -50.03 26.84
C ALA A 150 17.76 -49.98 28.37
N PRO A 151 16.73 -49.28 28.90
CA PRO A 151 16.47 -49.29 30.33
C PRO A 151 15.88 -50.65 30.75
N PHE A 152 16.55 -51.34 31.68
CA PHE A 152 16.10 -52.62 32.26
C PHE A 152 15.71 -53.68 31.21
N PRO A 153 16.68 -54.17 30.40
CA PRO A 153 16.40 -55.04 29.26
C PRO A 153 15.65 -56.33 29.60
N LEU A 154 15.92 -56.92 30.76
CA LEU A 154 15.30 -58.19 31.16
C LEU A 154 13.85 -57.96 31.61
N GLU A 155 13.64 -56.98 32.48
CA GLU A 155 12.37 -56.66 33.11
C GLU A 155 11.33 -56.24 32.07
N VAL A 156 11.73 -55.36 31.14
CA VAL A 156 10.86 -54.88 30.05
C VAL A 156 10.42 -56.04 29.14
N VAL A 157 11.35 -56.92 28.76
CA VAL A 157 11.04 -58.05 27.87
C VAL A 157 10.14 -59.08 28.57
N LEU A 158 10.40 -59.38 29.84
CA LEU A 158 9.56 -60.30 30.62
C LEU A 158 8.15 -59.74 30.83
N TYR A 159 8.05 -58.46 31.20
CA TYR A 159 6.77 -57.78 31.38
C TYR A 159 5.95 -57.78 30.07
N ALA A 160 6.58 -57.45 28.94
CA ALA A 160 5.92 -57.49 27.64
C ALA A 160 5.45 -58.90 27.27
N GLY A 161 6.25 -59.93 27.55
CA GLY A 161 5.88 -61.33 27.33
C GLY A 161 4.71 -61.80 28.21
N GLN A 162 4.62 -61.32 29.45
CA GLN A 162 3.48 -61.57 30.34
C GLN A 162 2.22 -60.88 29.83
N LYS A 163 2.31 -59.59 29.51
CA LYS A 163 1.20 -58.78 28.97
C LYS A 163 0.64 -59.35 27.66
N ALA A 164 1.47 -59.94 26.81
CA ALA A 164 1.02 -60.55 25.55
C ALA A 164 0.29 -61.90 25.72
N LYS A 165 0.37 -62.51 26.91
CA LYS A 165 -0.28 -63.79 27.23
C LYS A 165 -1.68 -63.60 27.81
N GLU A 166 -1.98 -62.41 28.33
CA GLU A 166 -3.29 -61.97 28.82
C GLU A 166 -4.22 -61.58 27.65
#